data_AF-A0A6J8E8Z1-F1
#
_entry.id   AF-A0A6J8E8Z1-F1
#
_cell.length_a   1.000
_cell.length_b   1.000
_cell.length_c   1.000
_cell.angle_alpha   90.00
_cell.angle_beta   90.00
_cell.angle_gamma   90.00
#
_symmetry.space_group_name_H-M   'P 1'
#
loop_
_entity.id
_entity.type
_entity.pdbx_description
1 polymer ?
#
loop_
_entity_poly.entity_id
_entity_poly.type
_entity_poly.pdbx_seq_one_letter_code
_entity_poly.pdbx_strand_id
1 'polypeptide(L)'
;MFEMIFTKLQHDDDDDRDDDDDDDDDDDDDDDDDDDDDDDDDDDDHDDDHDHDHDHDDDDYDDDNNFPSQKEKQRGKWRDAKRNYRAKLGPQKKRRIRERDRISKAKKQKKMEPKEGSEINNAFVDDDYTHAAKRKAFSRLKKKMPSEPKKFSRESNSDSERKKRKDALSIESTQKVRDFFVKPYISVNNPEKRKVGKDLKPKHFLNMCKKNAYQTFKKENKNVKVSESKFWALKPKHVVPLKKGKFRSCLCEKCINVELKLKALNNKKVIANKIPSKQSIKTVANKYEANKFTMCEVSKGEDPKLQCIQRKCRTCGVKQLENHFHELGVIANTDETVNWYQWETKKITEPKVSTRKVLASKSTYVKDLLQNLTEDMTEFSMHLF
;
A
#
# COMPACT_ATOMS: atom_id res chain seq x y z
N MET A 1 -31.96 38.09 -40.89
CA MET A 1 -32.19 36.86 -41.67
C MET A 1 -30.98 35.94 -41.47
N PHE A 2 -30.84 35.40 -40.25
CA PHE A 2 -29.86 34.38 -39.89
C PHE A 2 -30.55 33.49 -38.85
N GLU A 3 -30.99 32.32 -39.29
CA GLU A 3 -31.69 31.32 -38.48
C GLU A 3 -30.71 30.64 -37.52
N MET A 4 -31.06 30.64 -36.23
CA MET A 4 -30.38 29.86 -35.20
C MET A 4 -30.91 28.43 -35.23
N ILE A 5 -30.06 27.48 -35.62
CA ILE A 5 -30.32 26.05 -35.49
C ILE A 5 -30.03 25.63 -34.05
N PHE A 6 -31.07 25.44 -33.26
CA PHE A 6 -31.04 24.85 -31.92
C PHE A 6 -31.16 23.33 -32.04
N THR A 7 -30.05 22.60 -32.07
CA THR A 7 -30.07 21.14 -31.95
C THR A 7 -30.28 20.75 -30.49
N LYS A 8 -31.49 20.26 -30.19
CA LYS A 8 -31.82 19.48 -29.00
C LYS A 8 -30.98 18.20 -28.98
N LEU A 9 -30.05 18.10 -28.03
CA LEU A 9 -29.54 16.82 -27.58
C LEU A 9 -30.54 16.24 -26.58
N GLN A 10 -31.25 15.19 -26.99
CA GLN A 10 -31.98 14.32 -26.10
C GLN A 10 -30.96 13.53 -25.27
N HIS A 11 -31.10 13.61 -23.95
CA HIS A 11 -30.38 12.79 -23.00
C HIS A 11 -31.29 11.58 -22.76
N ASP A 12 -30.85 10.41 -23.22
CA ASP A 12 -31.49 9.15 -22.91
C ASP A 12 -31.01 8.74 -21.51
N ASP A 13 -31.90 8.91 -20.54
CA ASP A 13 -31.78 8.37 -19.19
C ASP A 13 -32.08 6.87 -19.25
N ASP A 14 -31.06 6.07 -19.54
CA ASP A 14 -31.13 4.61 -19.38
C ASP A 14 -30.85 4.25 -17.91
N ASP A 15 -31.93 3.80 -17.28
CA ASP A 15 -32.01 3.05 -16.03
C ASP A 15 -31.07 1.83 -16.03
N ASP A 16 -30.03 1.84 -15.19
CA ASP A 16 -29.39 0.60 -14.73
C ASP A 16 -29.52 0.52 -13.20
N ARG A 17 -30.63 -0.12 -12.83
CA ARG A 17 -30.92 -0.68 -11.52
C ARG A 17 -29.99 -1.86 -11.22
N ASP A 18 -29.72 -2.02 -9.92
CA ASP A 18 -29.44 -3.24 -9.18
C ASP A 18 -28.23 -4.09 -9.61
N ASP A 19 -27.20 -4.11 -8.75
CA ASP A 19 -26.71 -5.36 -8.19
C ASP A 19 -25.94 -5.05 -6.90
N ASP A 20 -26.64 -5.28 -5.80
CA ASP A 20 -26.09 -5.50 -4.46
C ASP A 20 -25.20 -6.75 -4.49
N ASP A 21 -23.88 -6.58 -4.52
CA ASP A 21 -22.94 -7.63 -4.16
C ASP A 21 -22.31 -7.27 -2.81
N ASP A 22 -22.92 -7.87 -1.78
CA ASP A 22 -22.40 -8.08 -0.43
C ASP A 22 -21.04 -8.81 -0.50
N ASP A 23 -19.94 -8.05 -0.56
CA ASP A 23 -18.62 -8.57 -0.21
C ASP A 23 -18.38 -8.34 1.30
N ASP A 24 -18.93 -9.26 2.09
CA ASP A 24 -18.47 -9.60 3.44
C ASP A 24 -17.02 -10.13 3.35
N ASP A 25 -16.05 -9.21 3.22
CA ASP A 25 -14.64 -9.52 3.45
C ASP A 25 -14.39 -9.51 4.97
N ASP A 26 -14.52 -10.72 5.54
CA ASP A 26 -13.95 -11.16 6.81
C ASP A 26 -12.43 -10.88 6.82
N ASP A 27 -12.03 -9.67 7.18
CA ASP A 27 -10.67 -9.37 7.67
C ASP A 27 -10.54 -9.91 9.12
N ASP A 28 -10.41 -11.23 9.21
CA ASP A 28 -9.69 -11.91 10.29
C ASP A 28 -8.19 -11.60 10.14
N ASP A 29 -7.54 -11.31 11.26
CA ASP A 29 -6.09 -11.26 11.53
C ASP A 29 -5.43 -9.87 11.54
N ASP A 30 -5.37 -9.29 12.75
CA ASP A 30 -4.16 -8.72 13.40
C ASP A 30 -4.62 -8.40 14.85
N ASP A 31 -4.62 -9.36 15.80
CA ASP A 31 -3.45 -9.79 16.60
C ASP A 31 -2.59 -8.61 17.08
N ASP A 32 -3.15 -7.82 18.01
CA ASP A 32 -2.40 -7.00 19.00
C ASP A 32 -3.22 -7.00 20.32
N ASP A 33 -3.41 -8.19 20.89
CA ASP A 33 -3.77 -8.37 22.31
C ASP A 33 -2.46 -8.57 23.09
N ASP A 34 -1.74 -7.45 23.27
CA ASP A 34 -0.93 -7.21 24.46
C ASP A 34 -1.85 -6.64 25.55
N ASP A 35 -1.54 -7.07 26.78
CA ASP A 35 -1.99 -6.59 28.07
C ASP A 35 -3.28 -7.23 28.60
N ASP A 36 -3.06 -8.38 29.25
CA ASP A 36 -3.25 -8.56 30.70
C ASP A 36 -4.41 -7.78 31.33
N ASP A 37 -5.39 -8.51 31.83
CA ASP A 37 -6.07 -8.24 33.10
C ASP A 37 -6.81 -9.55 33.46
N ASP A 38 -6.13 -10.32 34.31
CA ASP A 38 -6.66 -11.46 35.05
C ASP A 38 -7.57 -10.90 36.17
N ASP A 39 -8.87 -10.80 35.91
CA ASP A 39 -9.88 -10.71 36.98
C ASP A 39 -10.46 -12.12 37.17
N ASP A 40 -9.71 -12.94 37.90
CA ASP A 40 -10.18 -14.17 38.54
C ASP A 40 -11.04 -13.76 39.76
N ASP A 41 -12.32 -13.48 39.53
CA ASP A 41 -13.34 -13.53 40.59
C ASP A 41 -13.72 -15.00 40.82
N ASP A 42 -12.82 -15.77 41.44
CA ASP A 42 -13.18 -17.00 42.13
C ASP A 42 -13.51 -16.63 43.59
N ASP A 43 -14.80 -16.38 43.81
CA ASP A 43 -15.47 -16.44 45.11
C ASP A 43 -15.26 -17.83 45.73
N ASP A 44 -14.20 -18.01 46.51
CA ASP A 44 -14.09 -19.11 47.46
C ASP A 44 -14.01 -18.55 48.88
N ASP A 45 -15.17 -18.60 49.53
CA ASP A 45 -15.41 -18.42 50.96
C ASP A 45 -14.38 -19.22 51.78
N HIS A 46 -13.47 -18.53 52.46
CA HIS A 46 -12.82 -19.06 53.64
C HIS A 46 -12.70 -17.99 54.72
N ASP A 47 -13.63 -18.08 55.68
CA ASP A 47 -13.51 -17.56 57.03
C ASP A 47 -12.16 -17.99 57.63
N ASP A 48 -11.33 -17.04 58.03
CA ASP A 48 -10.58 -17.16 59.29
C ASP A 48 -10.02 -15.80 59.73
N ASP A 49 -10.34 -15.51 60.98
CA ASP A 49 -10.05 -14.31 61.74
C ASP A 49 -8.57 -13.92 61.72
N HIS A 50 -8.26 -12.67 61.39
CA HIS A 50 -7.21 -11.96 62.10
C HIS A 50 -7.38 -10.44 62.04
N ASP A 51 -7.79 -9.90 63.19
CA ASP A 51 -7.65 -8.51 63.60
C ASP A 51 -6.24 -7.99 63.31
N HIS A 52 -6.14 -6.95 62.47
CA HIS A 52 -5.14 -5.92 62.68
C HIS A 52 -5.66 -4.58 62.19
N ASP A 53 -6.15 -3.81 63.17
CA ASP A 53 -6.31 -2.37 63.10
C ASP A 53 -5.00 -1.74 62.61
N HIS A 54 -5.01 -1.22 61.39
CA HIS A 54 -4.11 -0.17 60.99
C HIS A 54 -4.91 0.91 60.27
N ASP A 55 -5.42 1.83 61.09
CA ASP A 55 -5.81 3.17 60.68
C ASP A 55 -4.60 3.81 59.97
N HIS A 56 -4.60 3.76 58.65
CA HIS A 56 -3.81 4.64 57.82
C HIS A 56 -4.80 5.53 57.07
N ASP A 57 -5.13 6.65 57.72
CA ASP A 57 -5.70 7.84 57.09
C ASP A 57 -4.64 8.40 56.12
N ASP A 58 -4.53 7.78 54.95
CA ASP A 58 -3.93 8.42 53.78
C ASP A 58 -5.08 8.95 52.93
N ASP A 59 -5.37 10.24 53.15
CA ASP A 59 -6.19 11.10 52.30
C ASP A 59 -5.55 11.18 50.89
N ASP A 60 -5.66 10.10 50.11
CA ASP A 60 -5.32 10.09 48.70
C ASP A 60 -6.44 10.82 47.96
N TYR A 61 -6.20 12.11 47.73
CA TYR A 61 -7.05 12.98 46.94
C TYR A 61 -7.40 12.31 45.60
N ASP A 62 -8.70 12.01 45.45
CA ASP A 62 -9.37 11.63 44.21
C ASP A 62 -8.93 12.55 43.05
N ASP A 63 -7.95 12.12 42.23
CA ASP A 63 -7.72 12.70 40.91
C ASP A 63 -8.78 12.14 39.95
N ASP A 64 -9.99 12.66 40.13
CA ASP A 64 -11.25 12.39 39.41
C ASP A 64 -11.22 12.84 37.93
N ASN A 65 -10.05 12.81 37.28
CA ASN A 65 -9.86 13.14 35.87
C ASN A 65 -9.28 11.98 35.06
N ASN A 66 -9.56 10.73 35.44
CA ASN A 66 -9.35 9.58 34.57
C ASN A 66 -10.40 9.57 33.44
N PHE A 67 -10.33 10.57 32.56
CA PHE A 67 -11.11 10.59 31.33
C PHE A 67 -10.64 9.41 30.49
N PRO A 68 -11.51 8.42 30.20
CA PRO A 68 -11.12 7.25 29.45
C PRO A 68 -10.52 7.71 28.13
N SER A 69 -9.29 7.26 27.88
CA SER A 69 -8.52 7.60 26.70
C SER A 69 -9.39 7.42 25.45
N GLN A 70 -9.15 8.20 24.40
CA GLN A 70 -9.86 7.98 23.13
C GLN A 70 -9.76 6.51 22.66
N LYS A 71 -8.65 5.83 22.99
CA LYS A 71 -8.44 4.39 22.75
C LYS A 71 -9.43 3.53 23.54
N GLU A 72 -9.69 3.86 24.80
CA GLU A 72 -10.62 3.13 25.66
C GLU A 72 -12.08 3.33 25.22
N LYS A 73 -12.45 4.55 24.83
CA LYS A 73 -13.77 4.80 24.22
C LYS A 73 -13.98 4.01 22.93
N GLN A 74 -12.93 3.83 22.12
CA GLN A 74 -12.99 2.97 20.93
C GLN A 74 -13.10 1.49 21.30
N ARG A 75 -12.34 1.01 22.31
CA ARG A 75 -12.45 -0.35 22.84
C ARG A 75 -13.85 -0.65 23.38
N GLY A 76 -14.45 0.28 24.13
CA GLY A 76 -15.82 0.18 24.62
C GLY A 76 -16.84 0.02 23.49
N LYS A 77 -16.79 0.89 22.47
CA LYS A 77 -17.66 0.79 21.29
C LYS A 77 -17.53 -0.57 20.58
N TRP A 78 -16.30 -1.10 20.47
CA TRP A 78 -16.07 -2.41 19.87
C TRP A 78 -16.66 -3.55 20.73
N ARG A 79 -16.50 -3.50 22.06
CA ARG A 79 -17.09 -4.46 23.00
C ARG A 79 -18.63 -4.47 22.88
N ASP A 80 -19.25 -3.30 22.82
CA ASP A 80 -20.70 -3.16 22.69
C ASP A 80 -21.21 -3.65 21.32
N ALA A 81 -20.52 -3.30 20.23
CA ALA A 81 -20.84 -3.80 18.90
C ALA A 81 -20.77 -5.33 18.85
N LYS A 82 -19.74 -5.93 19.46
CA LYS A 82 -19.57 -7.39 19.54
C LYS A 82 -20.66 -8.05 20.40
N ARG A 83 -21.05 -7.42 21.52
CA ARG A 83 -22.16 -7.89 22.38
C ARG A 83 -23.49 -7.86 21.62
N ASN A 84 -23.78 -6.77 20.93
CA ASN A 84 -24.99 -6.58 20.14
C ASN A 84 -25.06 -7.55 18.94
N TYR A 85 -23.93 -7.76 18.25
CA TYR A 85 -23.82 -8.76 17.20
C TYR A 85 -24.09 -10.17 17.77
N ARG A 86 -23.43 -10.54 18.87
CA ARG A 86 -23.62 -11.84 19.51
C ARG A 86 -25.05 -12.03 19.99
N ALA A 87 -25.74 -11.00 20.48
CA ALA A 87 -27.13 -11.09 20.90
C ALA A 87 -28.06 -11.55 19.76
N LYS A 88 -27.88 -10.99 18.56
CA LYS A 88 -28.67 -11.27 17.34
C LYS A 88 -28.42 -12.65 16.73
N LEU A 89 -27.35 -13.35 17.12
CA LEU A 89 -27.04 -14.66 16.57
C LEU A 89 -27.93 -15.78 17.14
N GLY A 90 -28.33 -16.70 16.27
CA GLY A 90 -29.01 -17.93 16.67
C GLY A 90 -28.13 -18.85 17.53
N PRO A 91 -28.73 -19.77 18.34
CA PRO A 91 -28.00 -20.64 19.28
C PRO A 91 -26.88 -21.48 18.65
N GLN A 92 -27.07 -21.99 17.43
CA GLN A 92 -26.05 -22.77 16.73
C GLN A 92 -24.82 -21.94 16.35
N LYS A 93 -25.01 -20.72 15.85
CA LYS A 93 -23.89 -19.83 15.48
C LYS A 93 -23.14 -19.35 16.72
N LYS A 94 -23.86 -19.07 17.83
CA LYS A 94 -23.25 -18.83 19.15
C LYS A 94 -22.38 -20.01 19.62
N ARG A 95 -22.85 -21.25 19.49
CA ARG A 95 -22.07 -22.45 19.84
C ARG A 95 -20.79 -22.58 19.02
N ARG A 96 -20.87 -22.41 17.70
CA ARG A 96 -19.68 -22.47 16.81
C ARG A 96 -18.64 -21.41 17.18
N ILE A 97 -19.07 -20.20 17.50
CA ILE A 97 -18.15 -19.14 17.95
C ILE A 97 -17.46 -19.53 19.26
N ARG A 98 -18.20 -20.00 20.27
CA ARG A 98 -17.61 -20.46 21.55
C ARG A 98 -16.61 -21.60 21.35
N GLU A 99 -16.90 -22.53 20.44
CA GLU A 99 -16.03 -23.67 20.14
C GLU A 99 -14.74 -23.22 19.43
N ARG A 100 -14.84 -22.28 18.47
CA ARG A 100 -13.68 -21.64 17.85
C ARG A 100 -12.85 -20.87 18.87
N ASP A 101 -13.48 -20.04 19.71
CA ASP A 101 -12.80 -19.25 20.74
C ASP A 101 -12.06 -20.18 21.74
N ARG A 102 -12.68 -21.31 22.14
CA ARG A 102 -12.06 -22.34 23.00
C ARG A 102 -10.83 -22.98 22.33
N ILE A 103 -10.92 -23.30 21.03
CA ILE A 103 -9.79 -23.87 20.27
C ILE A 103 -8.64 -22.85 20.17
N SER A 104 -8.93 -21.58 19.91
CA SER A 104 -7.93 -20.52 19.83
C SER A 104 -7.24 -20.29 21.17
N LYS A 105 -7.99 -20.22 22.29
CA LYS A 105 -7.42 -20.13 23.64
C LYS A 105 -6.51 -21.33 23.97
N ALA A 106 -6.95 -22.56 23.67
CA ALA A 106 -6.14 -23.76 23.88
C ALA A 106 -4.86 -23.80 23.04
N LYS A 107 -4.86 -23.21 21.83
CA LYS A 107 -3.65 -23.04 21.01
C LYS A 107 -2.71 -21.99 21.59
N LYS A 108 -3.24 -20.87 22.11
CA LYS A 108 -2.44 -19.80 22.74
C LYS A 108 -1.77 -20.34 24.01
N GLN A 109 -2.51 -21.03 24.88
CA GLN A 109 -1.96 -21.70 26.07
C GLN A 109 -0.85 -22.69 25.71
N LYS A 110 -1.05 -23.59 24.73
CA LYS A 110 0.00 -24.51 24.26
C LYS A 110 1.24 -23.84 23.67
N LYS A 111 1.12 -22.59 23.22
CA LYS A 111 2.25 -21.80 22.69
C LYS A 111 3.01 -21.11 23.83
N MET A 112 2.29 -20.73 24.90
CA MET A 112 2.86 -20.12 26.10
C MET A 112 3.41 -21.14 27.10
N GLU A 113 2.93 -22.39 27.09
CA GLU A 113 3.51 -23.47 27.90
C GLU A 113 5.04 -23.47 27.70
N PRO A 114 5.82 -23.12 28.73
CA PRO A 114 7.26 -23.09 28.64
C PRO A 114 7.69 -24.49 28.21
N LYS A 115 8.45 -24.57 27.11
CA LYS A 115 9.02 -25.85 26.69
C LYS A 115 10.04 -26.26 27.74
N GLU A 116 9.58 -26.97 28.76
CA GLU A 116 10.44 -27.56 29.77
C GLU A 116 11.46 -28.47 29.06
N GLY A 117 12.74 -28.11 29.19
CA GLY A 117 13.87 -28.96 28.85
C GLY A 117 14.24 -29.02 27.36
N SER A 118 14.86 -27.96 26.84
CA SER A 118 15.96 -28.17 25.89
C SER A 118 17.18 -27.38 26.35
N GLU A 119 17.83 -27.87 27.41
CA GLU A 119 19.21 -27.51 27.69
C GLU A 119 20.06 -27.95 26.49
N ILE A 120 20.52 -26.95 25.73
CA ILE A 120 21.47 -27.13 24.65
C ILE A 120 22.83 -27.30 25.30
N ASN A 121 23.16 -28.53 25.69
CA ASN A 121 24.55 -28.95 25.78
C ASN A 121 24.98 -29.41 24.38
N ASN A 122 25.78 -28.57 23.73
CA ASN A 122 26.54 -28.92 22.53
C ASN A 122 27.57 -29.99 22.91
N ALA A 123 27.14 -31.24 22.94
CA ALA A 123 28.00 -32.40 22.91
C ALA A 123 27.41 -33.40 21.92
N PHE A 124 28.20 -33.66 20.90
CA PHE A 124 28.19 -34.82 20.03
C PHE A 124 27.74 -36.09 20.77
N VAL A 125 26.49 -36.57 20.59
CA VAL A 125 26.03 -37.86 21.14
C VAL A 125 24.96 -38.51 20.23
N ASP A 126 25.11 -39.82 20.14
CA ASP A 126 24.45 -40.84 19.35
C ASP A 126 22.91 -40.94 19.36
N ASP A 127 22.46 -41.75 18.40
CA ASP A 127 21.12 -42.26 18.07
C ASP A 127 20.36 -42.94 19.23
N ASP A 128 20.09 -42.21 20.32
CA ASP A 128 19.31 -42.71 21.45
C ASP A 128 18.00 -41.92 21.64
N TYR A 129 17.23 -41.83 20.56
CA TYR A 129 15.78 -41.66 20.73
C TYR A 129 15.25 -42.89 21.45
N THR A 130 14.81 -42.72 22.70
CA THR A 130 14.18 -43.78 23.49
C THR A 130 13.16 -44.54 22.65
N HIS A 131 13.19 -45.87 22.73
CA HIS A 131 12.36 -46.76 21.92
C HIS A 131 10.85 -46.42 22.03
N ALA A 132 10.45 -45.78 23.13
CA ALA A 132 9.12 -45.24 23.36
C ALA A 132 8.80 -44.00 22.49
N ALA A 133 9.74 -43.06 22.32
CA ALA A 133 9.58 -41.90 21.44
C ALA A 133 9.49 -42.34 19.97
N LYS A 134 10.35 -43.28 19.52
CA LYS A 134 10.27 -43.87 18.17
C LYS A 134 8.90 -44.54 17.96
N ARG A 135 8.40 -45.32 18.93
CA ARG A 135 7.07 -45.95 18.86
C ARG A 135 5.90 -44.96 18.82
N LYS A 136 5.94 -43.88 19.62
CA LYS A 136 4.90 -42.82 19.59
C LYS A 136 4.91 -42.07 18.25
N ALA A 137 6.08 -41.75 17.71
CA ALA A 137 6.22 -41.12 16.39
C ALA A 137 5.67 -42.03 15.27
N PHE A 138 6.05 -43.30 15.27
CA PHE A 138 5.55 -44.28 14.30
C PHE A 138 4.04 -44.51 14.42
N SER A 139 3.48 -44.55 15.63
CA SER A 139 2.02 -44.68 15.83
C SER A 139 1.25 -43.50 15.24
N ARG A 140 1.75 -42.27 15.44
CA ARG A 140 1.16 -41.06 14.85
C ARG A 140 1.25 -41.04 13.32
N LEU A 141 2.38 -41.51 12.76
CA LEU A 141 2.54 -41.66 11.32
C LEU A 141 1.60 -42.74 10.76
N LYS A 142 1.49 -43.89 11.43
CA LYS A 142 0.65 -45.01 11.00
C LYS A 142 -0.85 -44.70 11.06
N LYS A 143 -1.31 -43.84 11.99
CA LYS A 143 -2.69 -43.32 12.00
C LYS A 143 -3.00 -42.35 10.88
N LYS A 144 -1.99 -41.62 10.37
CA LYS A 144 -2.14 -40.70 9.23
C LYS A 144 -1.93 -41.38 7.88
N MET A 145 -1.28 -42.54 7.87
CA MET A 145 -1.13 -43.36 6.68
C MET A 145 -2.45 -44.12 6.46
N PRO A 146 -3.10 -43.99 5.31
CA PRO A 146 -4.27 -44.79 4.99
C PRO A 146 -3.92 -46.27 5.09
N SER A 147 -4.76 -47.04 5.80
CA SER A 147 -4.54 -48.44 6.16
C SER A 147 -4.37 -49.40 4.97
N GLU A 148 -4.75 -48.95 3.77
CA GLU A 148 -4.71 -49.78 2.56
C GLU A 148 -3.71 -49.20 1.54
N PRO A 149 -2.67 -49.97 1.14
CA PRO A 149 -1.67 -49.52 0.18
C PRO A 149 -2.18 -49.41 -1.28
N LYS A 150 -3.48 -49.61 -1.53
CA LYS A 150 -4.04 -49.80 -2.89
C LYS A 150 -4.29 -48.51 -3.69
N LYS A 151 -3.95 -47.33 -3.19
CA LYS A 151 -4.18 -46.06 -3.94
C LYS A 151 -2.93 -45.23 -4.24
N PHE A 152 -1.74 -45.70 -3.84
CA PHE A 152 -0.48 -44.96 -4.08
C PHE A 152 0.40 -45.53 -5.18
N SER A 153 0.10 -46.71 -5.75
CA SER A 153 0.70 -47.16 -7.01
C SER A 153 -0.03 -46.58 -8.23
N ARG A 154 -0.48 -45.32 -8.16
CA ARG A 154 -0.72 -44.58 -9.40
C ARG A 154 0.66 -44.13 -9.86
N GLU A 155 1.37 -45.08 -10.45
CA GLU A 155 2.63 -44.88 -11.13
C GLU A 155 2.58 -43.56 -11.88
N SER A 156 3.52 -42.70 -11.54
CA SER A 156 3.89 -41.46 -12.19
C SER A 156 4.46 -41.69 -13.60
N ASN A 157 3.99 -42.72 -14.30
CA ASN A 157 4.38 -43.09 -15.65
C ASN A 157 3.18 -42.95 -16.59
N SER A 158 2.77 -41.70 -16.73
CA SER A 158 2.54 -41.04 -18.02
C SER A 158 1.76 -39.77 -17.70
N ASP A 159 2.35 -38.63 -18.02
CA ASP A 159 1.59 -37.47 -18.48
C ASP A 159 0.85 -37.85 -19.79
N SER A 160 0.07 -38.94 -19.76
CA SER A 160 -0.84 -39.33 -20.80
C SER A 160 -1.77 -38.14 -20.95
N GLU A 161 -1.58 -37.44 -22.07
CA GLU A 161 -2.17 -36.17 -22.42
C GLU A 161 -3.64 -36.14 -22.02
N ARG A 162 -3.92 -35.65 -20.81
CA ARG A 162 -5.30 -35.46 -20.39
C ARG A 162 -5.85 -34.45 -21.37
N LYS A 163 -6.77 -34.89 -22.23
CA LYS A 163 -7.31 -34.11 -23.35
C LYS A 163 -7.58 -32.69 -22.87
N LYS A 164 -6.74 -31.76 -23.31
CA LYS A 164 -6.92 -30.34 -22.96
C LYS A 164 -8.27 -29.94 -23.50
N ARG A 165 -9.03 -29.19 -22.70
CA ARG A 165 -10.31 -28.66 -23.18
C ARG A 165 -10.07 -27.81 -24.42
N LYS A 166 -11.01 -27.81 -25.37
CA LYS A 166 -10.89 -27.09 -26.65
C LYS A 166 -10.74 -25.57 -26.48
N ASP A 167 -11.16 -25.03 -25.33
CA ASP A 167 -11.05 -23.62 -24.94
C ASP A 167 -9.74 -23.29 -24.21
N ALA A 168 -8.86 -24.26 -23.98
CA ALA A 168 -7.57 -24.02 -23.36
C ALA A 168 -6.68 -23.17 -24.29
N LEU A 169 -6.13 -22.09 -23.74
CA LEU A 169 -5.19 -21.24 -24.45
C LEU A 169 -3.96 -22.04 -24.89
N SER A 170 -3.46 -21.75 -26.10
CA SER A 170 -2.21 -22.34 -26.57
C SER A 170 -1.05 -21.97 -25.64
N ILE A 171 -0.06 -22.86 -25.58
CA ILE A 171 1.16 -22.63 -24.79
C ILE A 171 1.86 -21.35 -25.28
N GLU A 172 1.89 -21.14 -26.59
CA GLU A 172 2.45 -19.93 -27.22
C GLU A 172 1.70 -18.66 -26.77
N SER A 173 0.37 -18.68 -26.74
CA SER A 173 -0.43 -17.54 -26.27
C SER A 173 -0.15 -17.24 -24.79
N THR A 174 0.01 -18.29 -23.99
CA THR A 174 0.33 -18.17 -22.57
C THR A 174 1.72 -17.55 -22.37
N GLN A 175 2.69 -17.95 -23.18
CA GLN A 175 4.04 -17.40 -23.12
C GLN A 175 4.07 -15.93 -23.56
N LYS A 176 3.35 -15.56 -24.64
CA LYS A 176 3.21 -14.16 -25.07
C LYS A 176 2.66 -13.25 -23.97
N VAL A 177 1.67 -13.72 -23.20
CA VAL A 177 1.14 -12.97 -22.04
C VAL A 177 2.21 -12.80 -20.96
N ARG A 178 2.98 -13.85 -20.64
CA ARG A 178 4.05 -13.79 -19.63
C ARG A 178 5.18 -12.84 -20.04
N ASP A 179 5.62 -12.93 -21.29
CA ASP A 179 6.69 -12.10 -21.83
C ASP A 179 6.27 -10.62 -21.87
N PHE A 180 5.01 -10.35 -22.20
CA PHE A 180 4.44 -8.99 -22.16
C PHE A 180 4.59 -8.33 -20.78
N PHE A 181 4.34 -9.06 -19.68
CA PHE A 181 4.45 -8.52 -18.34
C PHE A 181 5.88 -8.14 -17.92
N VAL A 182 6.91 -8.75 -18.51
CA VAL A 182 8.33 -8.52 -18.17
C VAL A 182 8.94 -7.41 -19.03
N LYS A 183 8.25 -6.92 -20.07
CA LYS A 183 8.75 -5.85 -20.94
C LYS A 183 9.07 -4.57 -20.14
N PRO A 184 10.19 -3.87 -20.41
CA PRO A 184 10.63 -2.71 -19.62
C PRO A 184 9.62 -1.56 -19.52
N TYR A 185 8.83 -1.34 -20.58
CA TYR A 185 7.81 -0.29 -20.59
C TYR A 185 6.51 -0.72 -19.88
N ILE A 186 6.29 -2.02 -19.66
CA ILE A 186 5.14 -2.57 -18.93
C ILE A 186 5.44 -2.69 -17.44
N SER A 187 6.62 -3.22 -17.08
CA SER A 187 7.05 -3.36 -15.69
C SER A 187 8.50 -2.91 -15.48
N VAL A 188 8.77 -2.35 -14.30
CA VAL A 188 10.12 -1.94 -13.89
C VAL A 188 10.68 -2.99 -12.94
N ASN A 189 11.92 -3.40 -13.19
CA ASN A 189 12.66 -4.27 -12.30
C ASN A 189 13.01 -3.51 -11.00
N ASN A 190 12.73 -4.11 -9.84
CA ASN A 190 13.20 -3.60 -8.57
C ASN A 190 14.60 -4.16 -8.24
N PRO A 191 15.66 -3.33 -8.25
CA PRO A 191 17.04 -3.79 -8.02
C PRO A 191 17.31 -4.21 -6.56
N GLU A 192 16.41 -3.96 -5.61
CA GLU A 192 16.62 -4.33 -4.22
C GLU A 192 16.66 -5.86 -4.00
N LYS A 193 17.86 -6.41 -3.77
CA LYS A 193 18.12 -7.84 -3.52
C LYS A 193 17.29 -8.44 -2.38
N ARG A 194 16.87 -7.63 -1.40
CA ARG A 194 16.04 -8.10 -0.28
C ARG A 194 14.62 -8.51 -0.70
N LYS A 195 14.22 -8.21 -1.93
CA LYS A 195 12.87 -8.44 -2.44
C LYS A 195 12.82 -9.50 -3.54
N VAL A 196 13.83 -10.35 -3.69
CA VAL A 196 13.75 -11.51 -4.58
C VAL A 196 12.68 -12.47 -4.04
N GLY A 197 11.78 -12.94 -4.92
CA GLY A 197 10.74 -13.89 -4.52
C GLY A 197 11.31 -15.29 -4.21
N LYS A 198 10.46 -16.22 -3.74
CA LYS A 198 10.83 -17.63 -3.56
C LYS A 198 11.40 -18.27 -4.84
N ASP A 199 11.01 -17.75 -5.99
CA ASP A 199 11.43 -18.21 -7.31
C ASP A 199 12.85 -17.72 -7.72
N LEU A 200 13.57 -17.03 -6.84
CA LEU A 200 14.87 -16.39 -7.11
C LEU A 200 14.87 -15.36 -8.26
N LYS A 201 13.68 -14.98 -8.75
CA LYS A 201 13.50 -13.95 -9.78
C LYS A 201 13.32 -12.56 -9.15
N PRO A 202 13.91 -11.51 -9.76
CA PRO A 202 13.69 -10.15 -9.31
C PRO A 202 12.20 -9.78 -9.38
N LYS A 203 11.73 -8.96 -8.44
CA LYS A 203 10.36 -8.45 -8.45
C LYS A 203 10.21 -7.35 -9.49
N HIS A 204 9.13 -7.45 -10.26
CA HIS A 204 8.73 -6.45 -11.24
C HIS A 204 7.49 -5.70 -10.76
N PHE A 205 7.45 -4.38 -10.93
CA PHE A 205 6.29 -3.56 -10.62
C PHE A 205 5.60 -3.07 -11.89
N LEU A 206 4.31 -3.34 -12.01
CA LEU A 206 3.52 -3.03 -13.20
C LEU A 206 3.19 -1.54 -13.31
N ASN A 207 3.79 -0.84 -14.26
CA ASN A 207 3.77 0.60 -14.35
C ASN A 207 2.46 1.27 -14.81
N MET A 208 1.46 0.48 -15.17
CA MET A 208 0.17 0.95 -15.64
C MET A 208 -0.95 0.21 -14.92
N CYS A 209 -2.16 0.76 -14.98
CA CYS A 209 -3.30 0.14 -14.34
C CYS A 209 -3.70 -1.15 -15.06
N LYS A 210 -4.49 -1.98 -14.40
CA LYS A 210 -4.94 -3.27 -14.96
C LYS A 210 -5.59 -3.08 -16.35
N LYS A 211 -6.55 -2.16 -16.45
CA LYS A 211 -7.26 -1.88 -17.71
C LYS A 211 -6.29 -1.49 -18.85
N ASN A 212 -5.34 -0.60 -18.59
CA ASN A 212 -4.39 -0.12 -19.61
C ASN A 212 -3.40 -1.22 -20.04
N ALA A 213 -2.94 -2.07 -19.13
CA ALA A 213 -2.06 -3.19 -19.47
C ALA A 213 -2.74 -4.16 -20.46
N TYR A 214 -4.00 -4.52 -20.19
CA TYR A 214 -4.76 -5.40 -21.07
C TYR A 214 -5.06 -4.78 -22.44
N GLN A 215 -5.43 -3.49 -22.47
CA GLN A 215 -5.64 -2.77 -23.73
C GLN A 215 -4.36 -2.69 -24.57
N THR A 216 -3.22 -2.42 -23.92
CA THR A 216 -1.90 -2.37 -24.59
C THR A 216 -1.54 -3.75 -25.15
N PHE A 217 -1.75 -4.82 -24.38
CA PHE A 217 -1.53 -6.19 -24.84
C PHE A 217 -2.39 -6.53 -26.07
N LYS A 218 -3.69 -6.18 -26.06
CA LYS A 218 -4.60 -6.40 -27.20
C LYS A 218 -4.19 -5.63 -28.45
N LYS A 219 -3.68 -4.40 -28.29
CA LYS A 219 -3.18 -3.58 -29.40
C LYS A 219 -1.96 -4.21 -30.06
N GLU A 220 -1.03 -4.76 -29.26
CA GLU A 220 0.19 -5.42 -29.75
C GLU A 220 -0.07 -6.83 -30.30
N ASN A 221 -1.00 -7.58 -29.71
CA ASN A 221 -1.23 -8.99 -29.99
C ASN A 221 -2.67 -9.25 -30.47
N LYS A 222 -3.09 -8.61 -31.57
CA LYS A 222 -4.45 -8.72 -32.11
C LYS A 222 -4.90 -10.15 -32.40
N ASN A 223 -3.97 -11.06 -32.66
CA ASN A 223 -4.24 -12.46 -33.00
C ASN A 223 -4.54 -13.34 -31.77
N VAL A 224 -4.25 -12.86 -30.56
CA VAL A 224 -4.37 -13.65 -29.33
C VAL A 224 -5.71 -13.35 -28.64
N LYS A 225 -6.65 -14.31 -28.72
CA LYS A 225 -7.97 -14.22 -28.07
C LYS A 225 -7.87 -14.62 -26.60
N VAL A 226 -7.67 -13.65 -25.72
CA VAL A 226 -7.59 -13.84 -24.25
C VAL A 226 -8.54 -12.85 -23.57
N SER A 227 -9.33 -13.32 -22.59
CA SER A 227 -10.18 -12.47 -21.75
C SER A 227 -9.37 -11.74 -20.69
N GLU A 228 -9.88 -10.63 -20.15
CA GLU A 228 -9.16 -9.84 -19.14
C GLU A 228 -8.87 -10.65 -17.88
N SER A 229 -9.86 -11.37 -17.34
CA SER A 229 -9.69 -12.23 -16.16
C SER A 229 -8.60 -13.29 -16.37
N LYS A 230 -8.57 -13.89 -17.57
CA LYS A 230 -7.55 -14.91 -17.90
C LYS A 230 -6.16 -14.30 -18.10
N PHE A 231 -6.07 -13.11 -18.71
CA PHE A 231 -4.84 -12.34 -18.83
C PHE A 231 -4.21 -12.07 -17.46
N TRP A 232 -5.02 -11.66 -16.48
CA TRP A 232 -4.56 -11.45 -15.10
C TRP A 232 -4.19 -12.73 -14.36
N ALA A 233 -4.93 -13.82 -14.59
CA ALA A 233 -4.60 -15.12 -14.03
C ALA A 233 -3.27 -15.69 -14.56
N LEU A 234 -2.86 -15.30 -15.77
CA LEU A 234 -1.59 -15.70 -16.40
C LEU A 234 -0.39 -14.81 -16.00
N LYS A 235 -0.63 -13.73 -15.26
CA LYS A 235 0.41 -12.83 -14.77
C LYS A 235 1.44 -13.58 -13.91
N PRO A 236 2.76 -13.46 -14.18
CA PRO A 236 3.78 -14.08 -13.36
C PRO A 236 3.71 -13.61 -11.89
N LYS A 237 3.96 -14.52 -10.93
CA LYS A 237 3.91 -14.23 -9.49
C LYS A 237 4.87 -13.12 -9.05
N HIS A 238 6.03 -13.01 -9.71
CA HIS A 238 7.03 -11.97 -9.44
C HIS A 238 6.65 -10.59 -9.98
N VAL A 239 5.56 -10.48 -10.76
CA VAL A 239 5.04 -9.20 -11.26
C VAL A 239 3.93 -8.73 -10.33
N VAL A 240 4.22 -7.68 -9.56
CA VAL A 240 3.31 -7.10 -8.57
C VAL A 240 2.55 -5.95 -9.22
N PRO A 241 1.20 -5.97 -9.23
CA PRO A 241 0.43 -4.84 -9.69
C PRO A 241 0.67 -3.70 -8.70
N LEU A 242 0.82 -2.49 -9.22
CA LEU A 242 0.84 -1.34 -8.33
C LEU A 242 -0.52 -1.22 -7.63
N LYS A 243 -0.51 -1.28 -6.29
CA LYS A 243 -1.69 -0.88 -5.49
C LYS A 243 -2.04 0.55 -5.91
N LYS A 244 -3.34 0.84 -6.09
CA LYS A 244 -3.85 2.16 -6.48
C LYS A 244 -3.17 3.21 -5.57
N GLY A 245 -2.34 4.09 -6.15
CA GLY A 245 -1.66 5.17 -5.41
C GLY A 245 -0.15 5.34 -5.61
N LYS A 246 0.58 4.40 -6.25
CA LYS A 246 2.05 4.51 -6.41
C LYS A 246 2.54 4.61 -7.85
N PHE A 247 1.73 5.12 -8.78
CA PHE A 247 2.14 5.30 -10.18
C PHE A 247 3.49 6.02 -10.30
N ARG A 248 4.24 5.68 -11.36
CA ARG A 248 5.58 6.09 -11.86
C ARG A 248 6.13 7.51 -11.62
N SER A 249 5.52 8.33 -10.77
CA SER A 249 6.18 9.51 -10.24
C SER A 249 7.33 9.08 -9.33
N CYS A 250 8.54 9.57 -9.58
CA CYS A 250 9.59 9.46 -8.56
C CYS A 250 9.03 10.06 -7.26
N LEU A 251 9.01 9.23 -6.21
CA LEU A 251 8.62 9.62 -4.84
C LEU A 251 9.83 10.06 -4.02
N CYS A 252 10.94 10.32 -4.70
CA CYS A 252 12.09 10.96 -4.11
C CYS A 252 11.75 12.38 -3.66
N GLU A 253 12.48 12.84 -2.65
CA GLU A 253 12.36 14.18 -2.08
C GLU A 253 12.41 15.28 -3.15
N LYS A 254 13.34 15.21 -4.11
CA LYS A 254 13.45 16.19 -5.21
C LYS A 254 12.14 16.31 -6.01
N CYS A 255 11.57 15.20 -6.45
CA CYS A 255 10.32 15.20 -7.22
C CYS A 255 9.09 15.60 -6.41
N ILE A 256 9.03 15.23 -5.12
CA ILE A 256 7.89 15.62 -4.27
C ILE A 256 7.96 17.11 -3.94
N ASN A 257 9.15 17.64 -3.66
CA ASN A 257 9.33 19.06 -3.34
C ASN A 257 8.95 19.96 -4.52
N VAL A 258 9.36 19.63 -5.74
CA VAL A 258 8.91 20.33 -6.96
C VAL A 258 7.38 20.31 -7.07
N GLU A 259 6.74 19.16 -6.80
CA GLU A 259 5.29 19.04 -6.86
C GLU A 259 4.56 19.85 -5.78
N LEU A 260 5.08 19.86 -4.55
CA LEU A 260 4.53 20.65 -3.45
C LEU A 260 4.65 22.16 -3.73
N LYS A 261 5.79 22.62 -4.25
CA LYS A 261 6.02 24.01 -4.67
C LYS A 261 5.08 24.41 -5.82
N LEU A 262 4.91 23.56 -6.83
CA LEU A 262 3.96 23.80 -7.93
C LEU A 262 2.51 23.87 -7.44
N LYS A 263 2.11 23.00 -6.50
CA LYS A 263 0.76 23.06 -5.89
C LYS A 263 0.50 24.38 -5.17
N ALA A 264 1.51 24.90 -4.47
CA ALA A 264 1.41 26.19 -3.80
C ALA A 264 1.30 27.35 -4.81
N LEU A 265 2.10 27.36 -5.88
CA LEU A 265 2.03 28.38 -6.94
C LEU A 265 0.72 28.32 -7.76
N ASN A 266 0.21 27.11 -8.00
CA ASN A 266 -1.04 26.91 -8.73
C ASN A 266 -2.29 27.17 -7.89
N ASN A 267 -2.14 27.51 -6.61
CA ASN A 267 -3.27 27.80 -5.76
C ASN A 267 -4.03 29.02 -6.31
N LYS A 268 -5.33 28.85 -6.54
CA LYS A 268 -6.18 29.88 -7.14
C LYS A 268 -6.11 31.22 -6.40
N LYS A 269 -5.83 31.26 -5.09
CA LYS A 269 -5.64 32.54 -4.37
C LYS A 269 -4.45 33.35 -4.92
N VAL A 270 -3.38 32.66 -5.29
CA VAL A 270 -2.18 33.26 -5.88
C VAL A 270 -2.43 33.72 -7.32
N ILE A 271 -3.28 33.00 -8.07
CA ILE A 271 -3.55 33.26 -9.49
C ILE A 271 -4.72 34.23 -9.71
N ALA A 272 -5.75 34.19 -8.85
CA ALA A 272 -7.05 34.83 -9.09
C ALA A 272 -7.06 36.35 -8.87
N ASN A 273 -6.02 36.93 -8.27
CA ASN A 273 -6.05 38.36 -7.93
C ASN A 273 -5.89 39.30 -9.15
N LYS A 274 -5.61 38.81 -10.37
CA LYS A 274 -5.16 39.73 -11.46
C LYS A 274 -5.68 39.49 -12.87
N ILE A 275 -6.54 38.50 -13.15
CA ILE A 275 -7.02 38.26 -14.54
C ILE A 275 -8.55 38.22 -14.61
N PRO A 276 -9.19 39.08 -15.41
CA PRO A 276 -10.64 39.08 -15.59
C PRO A 276 -11.12 37.79 -16.29
N SER A 277 -11.66 36.87 -15.49
CA SER A 277 -12.68 35.81 -15.70
C SER A 277 -12.88 35.07 -17.05
N LYS A 278 -12.18 35.34 -18.15
CA LYS A 278 -12.50 34.78 -19.48
C LYS A 278 -11.37 34.06 -20.23
N GLN A 279 -10.13 34.07 -19.74
CA GLN A 279 -9.06 33.24 -20.33
C GLN A 279 -8.71 32.08 -19.42
N SER A 280 -8.80 30.86 -19.96
CA SER A 280 -8.35 29.64 -19.29
C SER A 280 -6.83 29.71 -19.07
N ILE A 281 -6.42 30.13 -17.88
CA ILE A 281 -5.01 30.11 -17.48
C ILE A 281 -4.55 28.66 -17.45
N LYS A 282 -3.62 28.30 -18.34
CA LYS A 282 -2.95 26.99 -18.30
C LYS A 282 -1.95 27.02 -17.14
N THR A 283 -2.34 26.45 -16.01
CA THR A 283 -1.43 26.21 -14.89
C THR A 283 -0.47 25.07 -15.23
N VAL A 284 0.69 25.04 -14.57
CA VAL A 284 1.67 23.96 -14.75
C VAL A 284 1.20 22.75 -13.93
N ALA A 285 0.55 21.78 -14.58
CA ALA A 285 -0.20 20.74 -13.87
C ALA A 285 0.68 19.81 -13.03
N ASN A 286 1.90 19.53 -13.49
CA ASN A 286 2.80 18.60 -12.81
C ASN A 286 4.29 18.89 -13.09
N LYS A 287 5.16 18.23 -12.33
CA LYS A 287 6.62 18.35 -12.42
C LYS A 287 7.21 18.01 -13.79
N TYR A 288 6.58 17.14 -14.58
CA TYR A 288 7.06 16.81 -15.92
C TYR A 288 6.78 17.93 -16.90
N GLU A 289 5.62 18.58 -16.77
CA GLU A 289 5.28 19.78 -17.54
C GLU A 289 6.18 20.95 -17.17
N ALA A 290 6.44 21.16 -15.87
CA ALA A 290 7.44 22.12 -15.42
C ALA A 290 8.82 21.84 -16.04
N ASN A 291 9.25 20.58 -16.07
CA ASN A 291 10.52 20.21 -16.69
C ASN A 291 10.52 20.49 -18.21
N LYS A 292 9.40 20.23 -18.89
CA LYS A 292 9.24 20.52 -20.32
C LYS A 292 9.40 22.01 -20.62
N PHE A 293 8.84 22.90 -19.80
CA PHE A 293 9.02 24.35 -19.94
C PHE A 293 10.47 24.80 -19.85
N THR A 294 11.32 24.04 -19.15
CA THR A 294 12.73 24.40 -18.98
C THR A 294 13.65 23.83 -20.07
N MET A 295 13.12 23.03 -20.99
CA MET A 295 13.88 22.35 -22.05
C MET A 295 13.42 22.85 -23.42
N CYS A 296 14.27 22.65 -24.45
CA CYS A 296 13.85 22.92 -25.82
C CYS A 296 12.68 22.03 -26.22
N GLU A 297 11.81 22.53 -27.11
CA GLU A 297 10.76 21.72 -27.70
C GLU A 297 11.37 20.54 -28.47
N VAL A 298 10.80 19.37 -28.26
CA VAL A 298 11.28 18.12 -28.84
C VAL A 298 10.34 17.75 -29.98
N SER A 299 10.90 17.55 -31.17
CA SER A 299 10.12 17.08 -32.32
C SER A 299 9.47 15.74 -32.00
N LYS A 300 8.29 15.50 -32.58
CA LYS A 300 7.47 14.32 -32.28
C LYS A 300 8.25 13.03 -32.56
N GLY A 301 8.59 12.29 -31.51
CA GLY A 301 9.31 11.01 -31.59
C GLY A 301 10.80 11.08 -31.34
N GLU A 302 11.36 12.27 -31.08
CA GLU A 302 12.74 12.43 -30.65
C GLU A 302 12.85 12.47 -29.12
N ASP A 303 14.05 12.16 -28.61
CA ASP A 303 14.40 12.33 -27.21
C ASP A 303 14.97 13.73 -26.95
N PRO A 304 14.82 14.28 -25.73
CA PRO A 304 15.44 15.56 -25.38
C PRO A 304 16.96 15.53 -25.54
N LYS A 305 17.53 16.59 -26.14
CA LYS A 305 18.98 16.69 -26.33
C LYS A 305 19.70 16.65 -24.98
N LEU A 306 20.78 15.88 -24.89
CA LEU A 306 21.59 15.74 -23.67
C LEU A 306 22.06 17.11 -23.11
N GLN A 307 22.35 18.08 -23.98
CA GLN A 307 22.72 19.43 -23.57
C GLN A 307 21.60 20.18 -22.83
N CYS A 308 20.33 19.91 -23.16
CA CYS A 308 19.19 20.47 -22.44
C CYS A 308 19.04 19.81 -21.06
N ILE A 309 19.18 18.47 -21.01
CA ILE A 309 19.12 17.68 -19.78
C ILE A 309 20.21 18.15 -18.79
N GLN A 310 21.44 18.35 -19.28
CA GLN A 310 22.59 18.82 -18.49
C GLN A 310 22.61 20.34 -18.25
N ARG A 311 21.57 21.10 -18.65
CA ARG A 311 21.52 22.57 -18.55
C ARG A 311 22.69 23.32 -19.19
N LYS A 312 23.30 22.74 -20.22
CA LYS A 312 24.37 23.36 -21.02
C LYS A 312 23.85 24.08 -22.27
N CYS A 313 22.55 23.92 -22.57
CA CYS A 313 21.90 24.60 -23.68
C CYS A 313 21.77 26.10 -23.40
N ARG A 314 22.06 26.94 -24.41
CA ARG A 314 21.95 28.41 -24.29
C ARG A 314 20.55 28.94 -24.54
N THR A 315 19.68 28.17 -25.18
CA THR A 315 18.34 28.61 -25.63
C THR A 315 17.23 28.24 -24.65
N CYS A 316 17.37 27.14 -23.90
CA CYS A 316 16.43 26.73 -22.88
C CYS A 316 17.04 26.79 -21.48
N GLY A 317 16.20 26.89 -20.46
CA GLY A 317 16.63 26.83 -19.07
C GLY A 317 15.51 27.14 -18.11
N VAL A 318 15.83 27.14 -16.83
CA VAL A 318 14.87 27.37 -15.74
C VAL A 318 14.21 28.75 -15.81
N LYS A 319 14.85 29.74 -16.43
CA LYS A 319 14.29 31.08 -16.68
C LYS A 319 13.01 31.06 -17.52
N GLN A 320 12.83 30.08 -18.41
CA GLN A 320 11.60 29.96 -19.18
C GLN A 320 10.39 29.64 -18.29
N LEU A 321 10.60 28.90 -17.20
CA LEU A 321 9.57 28.63 -16.21
C LEU A 321 9.21 29.89 -15.41
N GLU A 322 10.22 30.67 -15.02
CA GLU A 322 10.03 31.96 -14.36
C GLU A 322 9.25 32.94 -15.25
N ASN A 323 9.63 33.06 -16.53
CA ASN A 323 8.93 33.86 -17.53
C ASN A 323 7.47 33.42 -17.68
N HIS A 324 7.21 32.10 -17.69
CA HIS A 324 5.85 31.58 -17.77
C HIS A 324 5.00 32.03 -16.56
N PHE A 325 5.52 31.93 -15.34
CA PHE A 325 4.81 32.43 -14.15
C PHE A 325 4.69 33.97 -14.13
N HIS A 326 5.62 34.70 -14.75
CA HIS A 326 5.49 36.16 -14.96
C HIS A 326 4.33 36.47 -15.91
N GLU A 327 4.22 35.77 -17.03
CA GLU A 327 3.14 35.92 -18.01
C GLU A 327 1.77 35.59 -17.40
N LEU A 328 1.72 34.63 -16.47
CA LEU A 328 0.50 34.31 -15.71
C LEU A 328 0.12 35.36 -14.66
N GLY A 329 0.93 36.42 -14.48
CA GLY A 329 0.67 37.48 -13.51
C GLY A 329 0.91 37.06 -12.05
N VAL A 330 1.54 35.90 -11.82
CA VAL A 330 1.79 35.35 -10.46
C VAL A 330 2.81 36.19 -9.70
N ILE A 331 3.75 36.82 -10.40
CA ILE A 331 4.90 37.53 -9.79
C ILE A 331 4.70 39.06 -9.82
N ALA A 332 3.73 39.55 -10.57
CA ALA A 332 3.47 40.98 -10.69
C ALA A 332 2.81 41.47 -9.39
N ASN A 333 3.58 41.93 -8.41
CA ASN A 333 3.17 42.68 -7.21
C ASN A 333 2.30 41.94 -6.20
N THR A 334 2.87 40.98 -5.47
CA THR A 334 2.27 40.52 -4.23
C THR A 334 3.32 40.53 -3.12
N ASP A 335 3.18 41.47 -2.18
CA ASP A 335 3.74 41.34 -0.81
C ASP A 335 3.01 40.24 -0.02
N GLU A 336 2.26 39.38 -0.72
CA GLU A 336 1.51 38.28 -0.14
C GLU A 336 2.46 37.13 0.16
N THR A 337 2.35 36.63 1.38
CA THR A 337 3.01 35.40 1.80
C THR A 337 2.15 34.20 1.42
N VAL A 338 2.81 33.13 0.98
CA VAL A 338 2.18 31.85 0.67
C VAL A 338 2.74 30.79 1.62
N ASN A 339 1.82 30.01 2.19
CA ASN A 339 2.17 28.86 3.00
C ASN A 339 2.35 27.63 2.08
N TRP A 340 3.47 26.94 2.22
CA TRP A 340 3.81 25.78 1.43
C TRP A 340 4.60 24.75 2.24
N TYR A 341 4.77 23.55 1.69
CA TYR A 341 5.40 22.43 2.38
C TYR A 341 6.62 21.91 1.62
N GLN A 342 7.63 21.45 2.35
CA GLN A 342 8.82 20.82 1.79
C GLN A 342 9.27 19.65 2.67
N TRP A 343 9.68 18.55 2.05
CA TRP A 343 10.43 17.52 2.76
C TRP A 343 11.87 17.98 2.96
N GLU A 344 12.32 17.90 4.22
CA GLU A 344 13.69 18.27 4.62
C GLU A 344 14.25 17.27 5.64
N THR A 345 15.57 17.15 5.69
CA THR A 345 16.26 16.42 6.76
C THR A 345 16.50 17.36 7.94
N LYS A 346 15.83 17.16 9.07
CA LYS A 346 16.15 17.85 10.32
C LYS A 346 17.02 16.98 11.21
N LYS A 347 18.04 17.58 11.81
CA LYS A 347 18.80 16.96 12.91
C LYS A 347 17.98 17.14 14.18
N ILE A 348 17.56 16.03 14.78
CA ILE A 348 16.92 15.99 16.10
C ILE A 348 18.06 15.78 17.09
N THR A 349 18.27 16.75 17.98
CA THR A 349 19.40 16.77 18.93
C THR A 349 19.14 15.95 20.19
N GLU A 350 17.89 15.57 20.50
CA GLU A 350 17.53 14.90 21.77
C GLU A 350 16.61 13.69 21.54
N PRO A 351 16.81 12.56 22.25
CA PRO A 351 17.87 12.24 23.22
C PRO A 351 19.18 11.72 22.57
N LYS A 352 19.19 11.47 21.25
CA LYS A 352 20.39 11.12 20.46
C LYS A 352 20.35 11.85 19.13
N VAL A 353 21.50 12.38 18.69
CA VAL A 353 21.63 13.05 17.39
C VAL A 353 21.22 12.10 16.27
N SER A 354 20.04 12.31 15.72
CA SER A 354 19.50 11.53 14.62
C SER A 354 18.95 12.46 13.54
N THR A 355 19.06 12.04 12.29
CA THR A 355 18.47 12.77 11.17
C THR A 355 17.12 12.17 10.84
N ARG A 356 16.06 12.98 10.88
CA ARG A 356 14.71 12.56 10.48
C ARG A 356 14.24 13.39 9.30
N LYS A 357 13.57 12.73 8.36
CA LYS A 357 12.80 13.40 7.30
C LYS A 357 11.51 13.93 7.89
N VAL A 358 11.28 15.23 7.75
CA VAL A 358 10.06 15.90 8.20
C VAL A 358 9.48 16.74 7.08
N LEU A 359 8.15 16.86 7.07
CA LEU A 359 7.44 17.77 6.19
C LEU A 359 7.40 19.14 6.88
N ALA A 360 8.30 20.05 6.49
CA ALA A 360 8.38 21.40 7.05
C ALA A 360 7.32 22.30 6.39
N SER A 361 6.58 23.04 7.22
CA SER A 361 5.73 24.15 6.78
C SER A 361 6.59 25.41 6.68
N LYS A 362 6.49 26.13 5.56
CA LYS A 362 7.19 27.38 5.30
C LYS A 362 6.18 28.45 4.88
N SER A 363 6.45 29.69 5.27
CA SER A 363 5.71 30.87 4.83
C SER A 363 6.72 31.84 4.21
N THR A 364 6.61 32.07 2.91
CA THR A 364 7.54 32.92 2.15
C THR A 364 6.78 33.79 1.17
N TYR A 365 7.41 34.81 0.61
CA TYR A 365 6.84 35.55 -0.52
C TYR A 365 6.75 34.64 -1.77
N VAL A 366 5.83 34.96 -2.67
CA VAL A 366 5.63 34.21 -3.93
C VAL A 366 6.91 34.21 -4.77
N LYS A 367 7.63 35.33 -4.81
CA LYS A 367 8.92 35.46 -5.50
C LYS A 367 9.97 34.49 -4.95
N ASP A 368 10.07 34.37 -3.62
CA ASP A 368 11.02 33.46 -2.97
C ASP A 368 10.65 32.00 -3.24
N LEU A 369 9.35 31.66 -3.21
CA LEU A 369 8.87 30.32 -3.56
C LEU A 369 9.25 29.95 -5.00
N LEU A 370 9.10 30.88 -5.94
CA LEU A 370 9.48 30.65 -7.33
C LEU A 370 10.99 30.53 -7.52
N GLN A 371 11.78 31.32 -6.81
CA GLN A 371 13.24 31.18 -6.79
C GLN A 371 13.62 29.78 -6.26
N ASN A 372 13.03 29.36 -5.15
CA ASN A 372 13.21 28.03 -4.57
C ASN A 372 12.79 26.90 -5.54
N LEU A 373 11.75 27.11 -6.35
CA LEU A 373 11.36 26.15 -7.39
C LEU A 373 12.39 26.13 -8.53
N THR A 374 12.87 27.29 -8.95
CA THR A 374 13.86 27.46 -10.03
C THR A 374 15.20 26.79 -9.67
N GLU A 375 15.61 26.91 -8.41
CA GLU A 375 16.78 26.21 -7.85
C GLU A 375 16.59 24.69 -7.92
N ASP A 376 15.48 24.16 -7.41
CA ASP A 376 15.16 22.72 -7.52
C ASP A 376 15.17 22.24 -8.97
N MET A 377 14.62 23.05 -9.89
CA MET A 377 14.50 22.74 -11.31
C MET A 377 15.85 22.71 -12.04
N THR A 378 16.91 23.31 -11.49
CA THR A 378 18.24 23.35 -12.12
C THR A 378 18.81 21.95 -12.27
N GLU A 379 18.76 21.14 -11.21
CA GLU A 379 19.22 19.75 -11.23
C GLU A 379 18.12 18.76 -11.65
N PHE A 380 16.87 19.21 -11.73
CA PHE A 380 15.72 18.34 -11.89
C PHE A 380 15.70 17.57 -13.22
N SER A 381 16.17 18.19 -14.31
CA SER A 381 16.23 17.50 -15.61
C SER A 381 17.15 16.30 -15.56
N MET A 382 18.36 16.44 -15.00
CA MET A 382 19.29 15.31 -14.82
C MET A 382 18.78 14.24 -13.85
N HIS A 383 17.83 14.59 -12.99
CA HIS A 383 17.23 13.64 -12.07
C HIS A 383 16.12 12.81 -12.73
N LEU A 384 15.45 13.34 -13.76
CA LEU A 384 14.34 12.66 -14.45
C LEU A 384 14.79 11.72 -15.57
N PHE A 385 15.93 11.99 -16.20
CA PHE A 385 16.54 11.19 -17.27
C PHE A 385 17.75 10.44 -16.73
#